data_AF-A0AAD2TSS4-F1
#
_entry.id   AF-A0AAD2TSS4-F1
#
_cell.length_a   1.000
_cell.length_b   1.000
_cell.length_c   1.000
_cell.angle_alpha   90.00
_cell.angle_beta   90.00
_cell.angle_gamma   90.00
#
_symmetry.space_group_name_H-M   'P 1'
#
loop_
_entity.id
_entity.type
_entity.pdbx_description
1 polymer ?
#
loop_
_entity_poly.entity_id
_entity_poly.type
_entity_poly.pdbx_seq_one_letter_code
_entity_poly.pdbx_strand_id
1 'polypeptide(L)'
;MEATQSNPAMALLQQAMELISPKMSIPVVIDYDAITKAAVRTVAEERKKIYNRVLFTQKEAQDTYGKSVINALVKRGFLQQYKFDTREAVDREGNPIIKAKGVIYYRIAEIEKAIEDGNILKGTRRGTI
;
A
#
# COMPACT_ATOMS: atom_id res chain seq x y z
N MET A 1 -48.36 -1.92 -63.61
CA MET A 1 -47.23 -1.16 -63.05
C MET A 1 -46.33 -2.17 -62.37
N GLU A 2 -45.17 -2.42 -62.95
CA GLU A 2 -44.29 -3.56 -62.67
C GLU A 2 -43.72 -3.49 -61.25
N ALA A 3 -43.79 -4.62 -60.54
CA ALA A 3 -43.14 -4.79 -59.25
C ALA A 3 -41.63 -4.80 -59.47
N THR A 4 -40.97 -3.72 -59.08
CA THR A 4 -39.51 -3.62 -59.05
C THR A 4 -38.96 -4.74 -58.16
N GLN A 5 -38.46 -5.79 -58.79
CA GLN A 5 -37.82 -6.93 -58.15
C GLN A 5 -36.59 -6.40 -57.42
N SER A 6 -36.71 -6.18 -56.11
CA SER A 6 -35.62 -5.72 -55.26
C SER A 6 -34.50 -6.76 -55.30
N ASN A 7 -33.44 -6.47 -56.05
CA ASN A 7 -32.34 -7.40 -56.25
C ASN A 7 -31.71 -7.73 -54.88
N PRO A 8 -31.79 -8.97 -54.38
CA PRO A 8 -31.34 -9.33 -53.03
C PRO A 8 -29.84 -9.08 -52.83
N ALA A 9 -29.07 -9.12 -53.92
CA ALA A 9 -27.65 -8.77 -53.92
C ALA A 9 -27.43 -7.29 -53.57
N MET A 10 -28.29 -6.37 -54.03
CA MET A 10 -28.19 -4.95 -53.68
C MET A 10 -28.51 -4.70 -52.21
N ALA A 11 -29.50 -5.40 -51.66
CA ALA A 11 -29.84 -5.30 -50.23
C ALA A 11 -28.68 -5.79 -49.34
N LEU A 12 -28.05 -6.92 -49.70
CA LEU A 12 -26.87 -7.44 -49.01
C LEU A 12 -25.66 -6.51 -49.11
N LEU A 13 -25.47 -5.91 -50.29
CA LEU A 13 -24.36 -4.99 -50.53
C LEU A 13 -24.54 -3.68 -49.74
N GLN A 14 -25.77 -3.18 -49.67
CA GLN A 14 -26.13 -2.00 -48.86
C GLN A 14 -25.96 -2.27 -47.36
N GLN A 15 -26.39 -3.44 -46.89
CA GLN A 15 -26.17 -3.88 -45.50
C GLN A 15 -24.68 -4.07 -45.17
N ALA A 16 -23.89 -4.59 -46.11
CA ALA A 16 -22.43 -4.68 -45.95
C ALA A 16 -21.77 -3.30 -45.89
N MET A 17 -22.22 -2.34 -46.72
CA MET A 17 -21.71 -0.96 -46.70
C MET A 17 -22.06 -0.23 -45.39
N GLU A 18 -23.23 -0.47 -44.80
CA GLU A 18 -23.59 0.06 -43.48
C GLU A 18 -22.78 -0.55 -42.33
N LEU A 19 -22.35 -1.81 -42.46
CA LEU A 19 -21.46 -2.47 -41.49
C LEU A 19 -19.99 -2.05 -41.64
N ILE A 20 -19.55 -1.75 -42.87
CA ILE A 20 -18.21 -1.25 -43.21
C ILE A 20 -18.09 0.25 -42.92
N SER A 21 -19.22 0.98 -42.90
CA SER A 21 -19.25 2.35 -42.40
C SER A 21 -18.60 2.34 -41.01
N PRO A 22 -17.51 3.09 -40.81
CA PRO A 22 -16.70 2.95 -39.62
C PRO A 22 -17.61 3.29 -38.43
N LYS A 23 -18.07 2.25 -37.72
CA LYS A 23 -18.78 2.39 -36.46
C LYS A 23 -17.94 3.35 -35.67
N MET A 24 -18.49 4.55 -35.45
CA MET A 24 -17.83 5.69 -34.84
C MET A 24 -16.81 5.16 -33.86
N SER A 25 -15.53 5.34 -34.19
CA SER A 25 -14.45 5.01 -33.29
C SER A 25 -14.74 5.81 -32.03
N ILE A 26 -15.33 5.18 -31.02
CA ILE A 26 -15.58 5.80 -29.73
C ILE A 26 -14.18 6.26 -29.31
N PRO A 27 -13.91 7.57 -29.24
CA PRO A 27 -12.60 8.01 -28.86
C PRO A 27 -12.40 7.53 -27.43
N VAL A 28 -11.60 6.49 -27.26
CA VAL A 28 -11.20 6.01 -25.94
C VAL A 28 -10.22 7.03 -25.42
N VAL A 29 -10.73 8.06 -24.78
CA VAL A 29 -9.92 9.06 -24.07
C VAL A 29 -9.39 8.36 -22.83
N ILE A 30 -8.19 7.79 -22.95
CA ILE A 30 -7.48 7.18 -21.83
C ILE A 30 -6.88 8.33 -21.02
N ASP A 31 -7.46 8.60 -19.86
CA ASP A 31 -6.90 9.55 -18.91
C ASP A 31 -5.72 8.91 -18.16
N TYR A 32 -4.53 9.05 -18.75
CA TYR A 32 -3.28 8.55 -18.18
C TYR A 32 -2.97 9.19 -16.82
N ASP A 33 -3.44 10.41 -16.54
CA ASP A 33 -3.23 11.08 -15.26
C ASP A 33 -4.09 10.46 -14.15
N ALA A 34 -5.33 10.08 -14.47
CA ALA A 34 -6.18 9.34 -13.54
C ALA A 34 -5.60 7.96 -13.21
N ILE A 35 -5.10 7.24 -14.24
CA ILE A 35 -4.49 5.92 -14.08
C ILE A 35 -3.21 6.01 -13.26
N THR A 36 -2.33 6.95 -13.56
CA THR A 36 -1.08 7.15 -12.80
C THR A 36 -1.36 7.55 -11.36
N LYS A 37 -2.30 8.47 -11.11
CA LYS A 37 -2.72 8.82 -9.73
C LYS A 37 -3.30 7.63 -8.98
N ALA A 38 -4.11 6.81 -9.64
CA ALA A 38 -4.66 5.59 -9.03
C ALA A 38 -3.55 4.59 -8.71
N ALA A 39 -2.61 4.35 -9.63
CA ALA A 39 -1.46 3.47 -9.43
C ALA A 39 -0.53 3.96 -8.31
N VAL A 40 -0.28 5.26 -8.22
CA VAL A 40 0.51 5.84 -7.12
C VAL A 40 -0.19 5.66 -5.77
N ARG A 41 -1.52 5.84 -5.73
CA ARG A 41 -2.31 5.62 -4.51
C ARG A 41 -2.28 4.16 -4.06
N THR A 42 -2.48 3.21 -4.97
CA THR A 42 -2.47 1.78 -4.61
C THR A 42 -1.09 1.35 -4.10
N VAL A 43 0.00 1.79 -4.74
CA VAL A 43 1.36 1.52 -4.27
C VAL A 43 1.61 2.13 -2.88
N ALA A 44 1.12 3.34 -2.61
CA ALA A 44 1.25 3.95 -1.29
C ALA A 44 0.49 3.20 -0.20
N GLU A 45 -0.71 2.69 -0.51
CA GLU A 45 -1.51 1.88 0.41
C GLU A 45 -0.87 0.52 0.70
N GLU A 46 -0.33 -0.15 -0.32
CA GLU A 46 0.41 -1.40 -0.17
C GLU A 46 1.67 -1.21 0.68
N ARG A 47 2.43 -0.13 0.42
CA ARG A 47 3.59 0.25 1.26
C ARG A 47 3.19 0.48 2.71
N LYS A 48 2.06 1.14 2.99
CA LYS A 48 1.55 1.31 4.36
C LYS A 48 1.16 -0.02 5.01
N LYS A 49 0.52 -0.94 4.27
CA LYS A 49 0.17 -2.27 4.78
C LYS A 49 1.41 -3.07 5.14
N ILE A 50 2.44 -3.03 4.30
CA ILE A 50 3.74 -3.67 4.54
C ILE A 50 4.41 -3.02 5.75
N TYR A 51 4.45 -1.69 5.81
CA TYR A 51 5.08 -0.93 6.90
C TYR A 51 4.56 -1.32 8.29
N ASN A 52 3.25 -1.52 8.41
CA ASN A 52 2.62 -1.97 9.66
C ASN A 52 3.01 -3.40 10.08
N ARG A 53 3.60 -4.19 9.19
CA ARG A 53 4.07 -5.56 9.43
C ARG A 53 5.60 -5.64 9.58
N VAL A 54 6.31 -4.53 9.39
CA VAL A 54 7.77 -4.50 9.50
C VAL A 54 8.20 -4.61 10.96
N LEU A 55 9.11 -5.56 11.22
CA LEU A 55 9.77 -5.71 12.51
C LEU A 55 11.22 -5.25 12.43
N PHE A 56 11.68 -4.62 13.50
CA PHE A 56 13.09 -4.37 13.77
C PHE A 56 13.56 -5.25 14.92
N THR A 57 14.77 -5.77 14.80
CA THR A 57 15.48 -6.31 15.96
C THR A 57 15.75 -5.20 16.97
N GLN A 58 15.98 -5.58 18.24
CA GLN A 58 16.35 -4.61 19.27
C GLN A 58 17.59 -3.79 18.87
N LYS A 59 18.57 -4.42 18.21
CA LYS A 59 19.78 -3.72 17.74
C LYS A 59 19.43 -2.68 16.67
N GLU A 60 18.71 -3.06 15.63
CA GLU A 60 18.30 -2.14 14.56
C GLU A 60 17.42 -0.99 15.08
N ALA A 61 16.51 -1.27 16.02
CA ALA A 61 15.70 -0.26 16.65
C ALA A 61 16.56 0.75 17.44
N GLN A 62 17.58 0.27 18.16
CA GLN A 62 18.51 1.14 18.89
C GLN A 62 19.43 1.92 17.96
N ASP A 63 19.85 1.35 16.84
CA ASP A 63 20.69 2.01 15.83
C ASP A 63 19.89 3.09 15.06
N THR A 64 18.60 2.86 14.81
CA THR A 64 17.74 3.77 14.04
C THR A 64 17.14 4.89 14.89
N TYR A 65 16.58 4.56 16.06
CA TYR A 65 15.87 5.52 16.93
C TYR A 65 16.70 6.01 18.12
N GLY A 66 17.85 5.38 18.36
CA GLY A 66 18.73 5.67 19.49
C GLY A 66 18.47 4.75 20.68
N LYS A 67 19.56 4.25 21.27
CA LYS A 67 19.54 3.34 22.43
C LYS A 67 18.76 3.88 23.62
N SER A 68 18.95 5.16 23.95
CA SER A 68 18.29 5.81 25.09
C SER A 68 16.77 5.89 24.91
N VAL A 69 16.30 6.13 23.68
CA VAL A 69 14.87 6.24 23.35
C VAL A 69 14.20 4.89 23.52
N ILE A 70 14.72 3.84 22.87
CA ILE A 70 14.16 2.49 22.95
C ILE A 70 14.14 2.00 24.41
N ASN A 71 15.23 2.20 25.15
CA ASN A 71 15.28 1.80 26.56
C ASN A 71 14.26 2.57 27.42
N ALA A 72 14.07 3.87 27.16
CA ALA A 72 13.06 4.67 27.87
C ALA A 72 11.64 4.21 27.56
N LEU A 73 11.33 3.91 26.30
CA LEU A 73 10.02 3.41 25.87
C LEU A 73 9.70 2.06 26.50
N VAL A 74 10.65 1.14 26.52
CA VAL A 74 10.50 -0.18 27.16
C VAL A 74 10.34 -0.04 28.67
N LYS A 75 11.19 0.77 29.33
CA LYS A 75 11.15 0.96 30.79
C LYS A 75 9.86 1.60 31.27
N ARG A 76 9.28 2.50 30.47
CA ARG A 76 8.00 3.15 30.76
C ARG A 76 6.78 2.30 30.34
N GLY A 77 6.99 1.15 29.71
CA GLY A 77 5.93 0.24 29.29
C GLY A 77 5.19 0.65 28.00
N PHE A 78 5.67 1.66 27.28
CA PHE A 78 5.07 2.10 26.01
C PHE A 78 5.44 1.19 24.83
N LEU A 79 6.58 0.50 24.91
CA LEU A 79 7.03 -0.44 23.88
C LEU A 79 7.14 -1.85 24.44
N GLN A 80 6.45 -2.80 23.81
CA GLN A 80 6.46 -4.21 24.18
C GLN A 80 7.22 -5.04 23.16
N GLN A 81 7.84 -6.13 23.63
CA GLN A 81 8.45 -7.10 22.73
C GLN A 81 7.37 -7.75 21.86
N TYR A 82 7.64 -7.81 20.56
CA TYR A 82 6.78 -8.49 19.62
C TYR A 82 6.74 -10.00 19.90
N LYS A 83 5.52 -10.52 20.10
CA LYS A 83 5.26 -11.94 20.18
C LYS A 83 4.98 -12.43 18.75
N PHE A 84 5.84 -13.30 18.24
CA PHE A 84 5.62 -13.94 16.95
C PHE A 84 4.43 -14.88 17.07
N ASP A 85 3.30 -14.48 16.47
CA ASP A 85 2.19 -15.35 16.13
C ASP A 85 2.35 -15.88 14.69
N THR A 86 1.40 -16.73 14.26
CA THR A 86 1.26 -17.23 12.87
C THR A 86 1.09 -16.15 11.80
N ARG A 87 1.16 -14.87 12.13
CA ARG A 87 1.10 -13.75 11.19
C ARG A 87 2.48 -13.53 10.54
N GLU A 88 2.50 -13.44 9.21
CA GLU A 88 3.73 -13.17 8.47
C GLU A 88 4.24 -11.77 8.84
N ALA A 89 5.33 -11.74 9.59
CA ALA A 89 6.09 -10.54 9.87
C ALA A 89 7.17 -10.39 8.79
N VAL A 90 7.44 -9.15 8.40
CA VAL A 90 8.38 -8.86 7.32
C VAL A 90 9.52 -7.97 7.81
N ASP A 91 10.65 -8.02 7.13
CA ASP A 91 11.74 -7.07 7.29
C ASP A 91 11.45 -5.76 6.54
N ARG A 92 12.44 -4.85 6.54
CA ARG A 92 12.35 -3.56 5.84
C ARG A 92 12.22 -3.72 4.32
N GLU A 93 12.69 -4.83 3.77
CA GLU A 93 12.70 -5.16 2.34
C GLU A 93 11.44 -5.92 1.92
N GLY A 94 10.61 -6.33 2.88
CA GLY A 94 9.38 -7.10 2.66
C GLY A 94 9.58 -8.61 2.70
N ASN A 95 10.77 -9.10 3.06
CA ASN A 95 11.03 -10.53 3.19
C ASN A 95 10.45 -11.07 4.51
N PRO A 96 9.91 -12.29 4.52
CA PRO A 96 9.39 -12.89 5.75
C PRO A 96 10.51 -13.14 6.76
N ILE A 97 10.30 -12.72 8.00
CA ILE A 97 11.24 -12.98 9.09
C ILE A 97 10.81 -14.22 9.86
N ILE A 98 11.75 -15.16 10.03
CA ILE A 98 11.62 -16.27 10.97
C ILE A 98 12.24 -15.86 12.31
N LYS A 99 11.54 -16.13 13.41
CA LYS A 99 12.03 -15.78 14.76
C LYS A 99 13.35 -16.49 15.07
N ALA A 100 14.43 -15.72 15.16
CA ALA A 100 15.69 -16.20 15.71
C ALA A 100 15.62 -16.38 17.24
N LYS A 101 16.23 -17.47 17.75
CA LYS A 101 16.26 -17.78 19.19
C LYS A 101 17.02 -16.71 19.97
N GLY A 102 16.42 -16.18 21.03
CA GLY A 102 17.04 -15.17 21.90
C GLY A 102 17.03 -13.75 21.36
N VAL A 103 16.45 -13.50 20.19
CA VAL A 103 16.37 -12.16 19.60
C VAL A 103 15.03 -11.49 19.93
N ILE A 104 15.11 -10.23 20.37
CA ILE A 104 13.96 -9.38 20.66
C ILE A 104 13.64 -8.56 19.41
N TYR A 105 12.36 -8.54 19.05
CA TYR A 105 11.84 -7.76 17.93
C TYR A 105 10.79 -6.78 18.41
N TYR A 106 10.69 -5.66 17.71
CA TYR A 106 9.72 -4.60 17.93
C TYR A 106 9.09 -4.23 16.59
N ARG A 107 7.80 -3.92 16.57
CA ARG A 107 7.13 -3.43 15.36
C ARG A 107 7.44 -1.96 15.17
N ILE A 108 7.79 -1.56 13.95
CA ILE A 108 8.09 -0.14 13.67
C ILE A 108 6.91 0.77 14.01
N ALA A 109 5.71 0.41 13.55
CA ALA A 109 4.50 1.17 13.84
C ALA A 109 4.22 1.33 15.35
N GLU A 110 4.61 0.36 16.18
CA GLU A 110 4.49 0.47 17.63
C GLU A 110 5.56 1.38 18.23
N ILE A 111 6.79 1.34 17.71
CA ILE A 111 7.86 2.26 18.14
C ILE A 111 7.45 3.71 17.84
N GLU A 112 7.01 4.01 16.62
CA GLU A 112 6.60 5.37 16.24
C GLU A 112 5.41 5.85 17.06
N LYS A 113 4.38 5.01 17.22
CA LYS A 113 3.24 5.32 18.07
C LYS A 113 3.66 5.55 19.53
N ALA A 114 4.55 4.70 20.06
CA ALA A 114 5.06 4.83 21.42
C ALA A 114 5.90 6.11 21.61
N ILE A 115 6.58 6.59 20.57
CA ILE A 115 7.29 7.87 20.57
C ILE A 115 6.30 9.04 20.60
N GLU A 116 5.21 8.96 19.82
CA GLU A 116 4.13 9.95 19.82
C GLU A 116 3.40 10.01 21.16
N ASP A 117 2.98 8.86 21.67
CA ASP A 117 2.24 8.71 22.93
C ASP A 117 3.14 8.99 24.14
N GLY A 118 4.40 8.57 24.10
CA GLY A 118 5.37 8.70 25.19
C GLY A 118 5.90 10.12 25.40
N ASN A 119 5.51 11.08 24.56
CA ASN A 119 5.91 12.49 24.61
C ASN A 119 7.44 12.69 24.70
N ILE A 120 8.23 11.71 24.23
CA ILE A 120 9.70 11.68 24.40
C ILE A 120 10.38 12.72 23.48
N LEU A 121 9.74 13.08 22.37
CA LEU A 121 10.26 14.04 21.38
C LEU A 121 9.61 15.42 21.42
N LYS A 122 8.45 15.61 22.06
CA LYS A 122 7.75 16.91 22.11
C LYS A 122 8.28 17.88 23.18
N GLY A 123 9.38 17.52 23.83
CA GLY A 123 10.03 18.36 24.82
C GLY A 123 9.28 18.37 26.15
N THR A 124 10.07 18.35 27.21
CA THR A 124 9.82 18.92 28.53
C THR A 124 8.65 19.93 28.55
N ARG A 125 7.41 19.46 28.73
CA ARG A 125 6.39 20.29 29.39
C ARG A 125 6.34 19.87 30.85
N ARG A 126 6.98 20.72 31.65
CA ARG A 126 6.89 20.80 33.10
C ARG A 126 5.52 20.37 33.62
N GLY A 127 5.56 19.54 34.64
CA GLY A 127 4.48 19.31 35.60
C GLY A 127 4.44 17.83 35.96
N THR A 128 4.61 17.37 37.19
CA THR A 128 5.03 17.92 38.48
C THR A 128 5.58 16.68 39.21
N ILE A 129 6.44 16.93 40.19
CA ILE A 129 6.96 15.99 41.19
C ILE A 129 5.92 14.96 41.65
#